data_AF-A0A958CF95-F1
#
_entry.id   AF-A0A958CF95-F1
#
_cell.length_a   1.000
_cell.length_b   1.000
_cell.length_c   1.000
_cell.angle_alpha   90.00
_cell.angle_beta   90.00
_cell.angle_gamma   90.00
#
_symmetry.space_group_name_H-M   'P 1'
#
loop_
_entity.id
_entity.type
_entity.pdbx_description
1 polymer ?
#
loop_
_entity_poly.entity_id
_entity_poly.type
_entity_poly.pdbx_seq_one_letter_code
_entity_poly.pdbx_strand_id
1 'polypeptide(L)'
;MALDLWQIRRQKRMTIDELARRAEIHPGLIKAYELGERAISASDMERLAAALEIDPSEIKELSDPPPRGPSRQAPPPSYDSGQGQQRYDNFGGYDRGAGYAPRYSNYSSRPAYGSDQPRQGGYSNDPNRQSGYAPRSGGDYQQRPSSRPPSRGRTDRPPKKSGGPKRRPQVSPARASQIEHLKTLLVRLEMSGDELLRLAGKPLSMLNRKEAAELLTTCQTMLSERKPEKPKGKRQRPYLPESVDEHELLYLTKVQLEKRPLNVTLFNGETMQGTLVGFSPYALTVADGDGQETTVQKLAIAYYQAPASVAAPVNGTEESEIA
;
A
#
# COMPACT_ATOMS: atom_id res chain seq x y z
N MET A 1 -7.00 35.47 -25.47
CA MET A 1 -7.90 35.27 -24.31
C MET A 1 -7.05 34.66 -23.21
N ALA A 2 -7.06 35.22 -22.00
CA ALA A 2 -6.29 34.65 -20.90
C ALA A 2 -6.93 33.33 -20.43
N LEU A 3 -6.12 32.31 -20.24
CA LEU A 3 -6.51 30.97 -19.79
C LEU A 3 -6.18 30.78 -18.31
N ASP A 4 -6.86 29.83 -17.67
CA ASP A 4 -6.53 29.44 -16.29
C ASP A 4 -5.21 28.67 -16.27
N LEU A 5 -4.39 28.88 -15.22
CA LEU A 5 -3.08 28.26 -15.09
C LEU A 5 -3.14 26.72 -15.21
N TRP A 6 -4.17 26.11 -14.63
CA TRP A 6 -4.37 24.66 -14.65
C TRP A 6 -4.69 24.12 -16.05
N GLN A 7 -5.33 24.92 -16.91
CA GLN A 7 -5.64 24.55 -18.30
C GLN A 7 -4.36 24.50 -19.12
N ILE A 8 -3.56 25.57 -19.05
CA ILE A 8 -2.28 25.70 -19.76
C ILE A 8 -1.34 24.56 -19.34
N ARG A 9 -1.22 24.31 -18.02
CA ARG A 9 -0.37 23.22 -17.51
C ARG A 9 -0.81 21.85 -18.05
N ARG A 10 -2.11 21.56 -18.08
CA ARG A 10 -2.65 20.30 -18.63
C ARG A 10 -2.39 20.17 -20.13
N GLN A 11 -2.54 21.26 -20.88
CA GLN A 11 -2.25 21.29 -22.32
C GLN A 11 -0.79 20.97 -22.59
N LYS A 12 0.14 21.50 -21.78
CA LYS A 12 1.58 21.21 -21.83
C LYS A 12 1.98 19.88 -21.16
N ARG A 13 1.01 19.10 -20.65
CA ARG A 13 1.19 17.80 -19.97
C ARG A 13 2.20 17.82 -18.81
N MET A 14 2.34 18.95 -18.11
CA MET A 14 3.24 19.07 -16.96
C MET A 14 2.53 18.72 -15.64
N THR A 15 3.24 18.07 -14.73
CA THR A 15 2.80 17.91 -13.34
C THR A 15 3.05 19.19 -12.54
N ILE A 16 2.36 19.35 -11.39
CA ILE A 16 2.58 20.51 -10.51
C ILE A 16 4.04 20.56 -10.02
N ASP A 17 4.64 19.41 -9.72
CA ASP A 17 6.02 19.32 -9.22
C ASP A 17 7.07 19.62 -10.30
N GLU A 18 6.77 19.35 -11.57
CA GLU A 18 7.63 19.73 -12.69
C GLU A 18 7.56 21.23 -12.96
N LEU A 19 6.34 21.80 -12.97
CA LEU A 19 6.14 23.23 -13.13
C LEU A 19 6.79 24.01 -11.97
N ALA A 20 6.63 23.53 -10.74
CA ALA A 20 7.28 24.06 -9.55
C ALA A 20 8.80 24.14 -9.68
N ARG A 21 9.42 23.05 -10.16
CA ARG A 21 10.87 23.00 -10.36
C ARG A 21 11.35 23.92 -11.47
N ARG A 22 10.62 24.02 -12.59
CA ARG A 22 10.99 24.89 -13.71
C ARG A 22 10.81 26.38 -13.40
N ALA A 23 9.74 26.73 -12.70
CA ALA A 23 9.45 28.12 -12.33
C ALA A 23 10.16 28.57 -11.05
N GLU A 24 10.85 27.66 -10.35
CA GLU A 24 11.41 27.89 -9.02
C GLU A 24 10.38 28.43 -8.00
N ILE A 25 9.16 27.89 -8.05
CA ILE A 25 8.05 28.25 -7.17
C ILE A 25 7.64 27.02 -6.37
N HIS A 26 7.33 27.19 -5.08
CA HIS A 26 6.91 26.09 -4.23
C HIS A 26 5.60 25.43 -4.74
N PRO A 27 5.50 24.09 -4.81
CA PRO A 27 4.35 23.41 -5.42
C PRO A 27 3.01 23.71 -4.71
N GLY A 28 3.05 23.95 -3.40
CA GLY A 28 1.88 24.39 -2.63
C GLY A 28 1.33 25.76 -3.06
N LEU A 29 2.21 26.66 -3.52
CA LEU A 29 1.82 27.99 -3.98
C LEU A 29 1.15 27.91 -5.35
N ILE A 30 1.73 27.12 -6.28
CA ILE A 30 1.11 26.83 -7.59
C ILE A 30 -0.28 26.23 -7.40
N LYS A 31 -0.43 25.29 -6.46
CA LYS A 31 -1.75 24.71 -6.16
C LYS A 31 -2.76 25.74 -5.67
N ALA A 32 -2.34 26.69 -4.82
CA ALA A 32 -3.20 27.77 -4.37
C ALA A 32 -3.61 28.71 -5.53
N TYR A 33 -2.69 28.97 -6.48
CA TYR A 33 -2.98 29.71 -7.71
C TYR A 33 -3.99 28.97 -8.60
N GLU A 34 -3.79 27.66 -8.85
CA GLU A 34 -4.72 26.85 -9.65
C GLU A 34 -6.11 26.73 -9.03
N LEU A 35 -6.23 26.78 -7.70
CA LEU A 35 -7.50 26.72 -6.99
C LEU A 35 -8.20 28.09 -6.88
N GLY A 36 -7.56 29.17 -7.34
CA GLY A 36 -8.07 30.53 -7.17
C GLY A 36 -8.07 31.01 -5.72
N GLU A 37 -7.32 30.35 -4.82
CA GLU A 37 -7.22 30.74 -3.40
C GLU A 37 -6.34 31.98 -3.21
N ARG A 38 -5.43 32.24 -4.15
CA ARG A 38 -4.51 33.38 -4.18
C ARG A 38 -4.37 33.91 -5.60
N ALA A 39 -4.30 35.23 -5.75
CA ALA A 39 -3.87 35.86 -6.99
C ALA A 39 -2.37 35.65 -7.22
N ILE A 40 -1.96 35.50 -8.48
CA ILE A 40 -0.57 35.29 -8.88
C ILE A 40 0.18 36.63 -8.77
N SER A 41 1.32 36.64 -8.08
CA SER A 41 2.17 37.85 -8.04
C SER A 41 2.81 38.13 -9.40
N ALA A 42 3.09 39.38 -9.74
CA ALA A 42 3.71 39.72 -11.04
C ALA A 42 5.04 38.98 -11.27
N SER A 43 5.86 38.83 -10.23
CA SER A 43 7.13 38.08 -10.32
C SER A 43 6.90 36.58 -10.57
N ASP A 44 5.90 35.98 -9.91
CA ASP A 44 5.56 34.57 -10.15
C ASP A 44 4.94 34.37 -11.53
N MET A 45 4.17 35.34 -12.03
CA MET A 45 3.55 35.30 -13.35
C MET A 45 4.62 35.22 -14.46
N GLU A 46 5.66 36.04 -14.38
CA GLU A 46 6.79 35.99 -15.32
C GLU A 46 7.51 34.64 -15.28
N ARG A 47 7.75 34.09 -14.08
CA ARG A 47 8.40 32.77 -13.90
C ARG A 47 7.54 31.62 -14.43
N LEU A 48 6.23 31.66 -14.19
CA LEU A 48 5.29 30.66 -14.70
C LEU A 48 5.15 30.73 -16.22
N ALA A 49 5.10 31.95 -16.78
CA ALA A 49 5.06 32.18 -18.22
C ALA A 49 6.33 31.66 -18.91
N ALA A 50 7.50 31.97 -18.36
CA ALA A 50 8.79 31.44 -18.84
C ALA A 50 8.85 29.91 -18.77
N ALA A 51 8.40 29.30 -17.67
CA ALA A 51 8.39 27.85 -17.50
C ALA A 51 7.40 27.10 -18.41
N LEU A 52 6.32 27.77 -18.83
CA LEU A 52 5.28 27.23 -19.72
C LEU A 52 5.50 27.59 -21.19
N GLU A 53 6.50 28.44 -21.49
CA GLU A 53 6.80 28.99 -22.82
C GLU A 53 5.58 29.65 -23.45
N ILE A 54 5.00 30.62 -22.74
CA ILE A 54 3.88 31.46 -23.18
C ILE A 54 4.08 32.91 -22.72
N ASP A 55 3.33 33.84 -23.28
CA ASP A 55 3.34 35.23 -22.82
C ASP A 55 2.59 35.38 -21.48
N PRO A 56 3.06 36.27 -20.57
CA PRO A 56 2.42 36.46 -19.25
C PRO A 56 0.98 36.95 -19.36
N SER A 57 0.62 37.66 -20.42
CA SER A 57 -0.74 38.14 -20.70
C SER A 57 -1.74 37.02 -21.06
N GLU A 58 -1.24 35.82 -21.37
CA GLU A 58 -2.08 34.64 -21.60
C GLU A 58 -2.52 33.95 -20.30
N ILE A 59 -1.90 34.29 -19.16
CA ILE A 59 -2.23 33.71 -17.85
C ILE A 59 -3.19 34.65 -17.12
N LYS A 60 -4.34 34.13 -16.65
CA LYS A 60 -5.20 34.89 -15.74
C LYS A 60 -4.51 35.10 -14.39
N GLU A 61 -4.56 36.34 -13.87
CA GLU A 61 -4.05 36.68 -12.52
C GLU A 61 -4.74 35.89 -11.40
N LEU A 62 -6.04 35.62 -11.54
CA LEU A 62 -6.83 34.80 -10.63
C LEU A 62 -7.49 33.67 -11.44
N SER A 63 -7.02 32.44 -11.26
CA SER A 63 -7.55 31.29 -11.99
C SER A 63 -8.86 30.81 -11.39
N ASP A 64 -9.79 30.37 -12.23
CA ASP A 64 -10.97 29.64 -11.79
C ASP A 64 -10.56 28.23 -11.34
N PRO A 65 -11.09 27.70 -10.23
CA PRO A 65 -10.72 26.38 -9.74
C PRO A 65 -11.04 25.32 -10.81
N PRO A 66 -10.17 24.31 -11.02
CA PRO A 66 -10.43 23.26 -11.98
C PRO A 66 -11.79 22.61 -11.68
N PRO A 67 -12.61 22.33 -12.71
CA PRO A 67 -13.89 21.65 -12.49
C PRO A 67 -13.57 20.39 -11.71
N ARG A 68 -14.22 20.23 -10.55
CA ARG A 68 -14.12 19.01 -9.76
C ARG A 68 -14.61 17.90 -10.68
N GLY A 69 -13.67 17.19 -11.31
CA GLY A 69 -13.98 16.10 -12.23
C GLY A 69 -15.02 15.20 -11.56
N PRO A 70 -15.94 14.60 -12.34
CA PRO A 70 -17.22 14.06 -11.87
C PRO A 70 -16.98 13.46 -10.50
N SER A 71 -17.43 14.18 -9.47
CA SER A 71 -17.07 13.90 -8.07
C SER A 71 -17.11 12.41 -7.95
N ARG A 72 -15.96 11.73 -7.74
CA ARG A 72 -15.91 10.28 -7.63
C ARG A 72 -17.09 9.95 -6.75
N GLN A 73 -18.15 9.38 -7.33
CA GLN A 73 -19.38 9.17 -6.60
C GLN A 73 -18.91 8.43 -5.36
N ALA A 74 -19.21 9.00 -4.19
CA ALA A 74 -18.78 8.42 -2.94
C ALA A 74 -19.07 6.92 -3.09
N PRO A 75 -18.04 6.04 -2.96
CA PRO A 75 -18.22 4.63 -3.26
C PRO A 75 -19.53 4.24 -2.60
N PRO A 76 -20.49 3.67 -3.37
CA PRO A 76 -21.84 3.46 -2.88
C PRO A 76 -21.71 2.85 -1.49
N PRO A 77 -22.45 3.38 -0.49
CA PRO A 77 -22.28 2.96 0.89
C PRO A 77 -22.24 1.45 0.86
N SER A 78 -21.09 0.88 1.24
CA SER A 78 -20.87 -0.55 1.19
C SER A 78 -21.99 -1.11 2.04
N TYR A 79 -23.03 -1.63 1.38
CA TYR A 79 -24.10 -2.32 2.03
C TYR A 79 -23.40 -3.49 2.68
N ASP A 80 -23.17 -3.36 3.99
CA ASP A 80 -22.77 -4.43 4.88
C ASP A 80 -23.91 -5.44 4.81
N SER A 81 -23.89 -6.23 3.74
CA SER A 81 -24.79 -7.35 3.54
C SER A 81 -24.42 -8.33 4.63
N GLY A 82 -25.13 -8.21 5.75
CA GLY A 82 -25.08 -9.07 6.93
C GLY A 82 -25.53 -10.51 6.65
N GLN A 83 -25.19 -11.04 5.48
CA GLN A 83 -25.33 -12.43 5.16
C GLN A 83 -24.05 -13.15 5.59
N GLY A 84 -24.13 -13.67 6.81
CA GLY A 84 -23.60 -14.99 7.12
C GLY A 84 -22.11 -15.19 6.90
N GLN A 85 -21.31 -14.75 7.89
CA GLN A 85 -20.22 -15.62 8.34
C GLN A 85 -20.85 -16.89 8.92
N GLN A 86 -21.26 -17.81 8.04
CA GLN A 86 -21.40 -19.20 8.43
C GLN A 86 -19.99 -19.69 8.73
N ARG A 87 -19.71 -19.73 10.03
CA ARG A 87 -18.67 -20.54 10.65
C ARG A 87 -18.59 -21.89 9.95
N TYR A 88 -17.49 -22.13 9.24
CA TYR A 88 -17.00 -23.48 9.03
C TYR A 88 -16.51 -24.02 10.38
N ASP A 89 -17.47 -24.45 11.20
CA ASP A 89 -17.25 -25.34 12.35
C ASP A 89 -17.43 -26.78 11.86
N ASN A 90 -16.50 -27.32 11.06
CA ASN A 90 -16.33 -28.78 10.96
C ASN A 90 -15.05 -29.16 10.21
N PHE A 91 -13.98 -29.50 10.94
CA PHE A 91 -13.24 -30.77 10.81
C PHE A 91 -12.03 -30.78 11.77
N GLY A 92 -11.94 -31.82 12.61
CA GLY A 92 -10.69 -32.24 13.23
C GLY A 92 -10.52 -31.82 14.70
N GLY A 93 -11.17 -32.57 15.59
CA GLY A 93 -10.90 -32.51 17.02
C GLY A 93 -9.46 -32.92 17.34
N TYR A 94 -8.74 -32.03 18.01
CA TYR A 94 -7.65 -32.38 18.90
C TYR A 94 -7.92 -31.72 20.24
N ASP A 95 -8.08 -32.58 21.22
CA ASP A 95 -8.10 -32.32 22.64
C ASP A 95 -6.97 -31.35 23.07
N ARG A 96 -7.33 -30.11 23.41
CA ARG A 96 -6.46 -29.21 24.20
C ARG A 96 -7.30 -28.38 25.15
N GLY A 97 -7.14 -28.71 26.42
CA GLY A 97 -7.76 -28.04 27.54
C GLY A 97 -7.41 -26.56 27.68
N ALA A 98 -8.34 -25.90 28.35
CA ALA A 98 -8.13 -24.83 29.33
C ALA A 98 -7.13 -23.71 28.99
N GLY A 99 -7.69 -22.60 28.50
CA GLY A 99 -7.42 -21.30 29.12
C GLY A 99 -6.56 -20.32 28.33
N TYR A 100 -6.95 -19.05 28.46
CA TYR A 100 -6.30 -17.80 28.03
C TYR A 100 -6.65 -17.26 26.65
N ALA A 101 -7.71 -16.46 26.62
CA ALA A 101 -7.95 -15.43 25.62
C ALA A 101 -6.82 -14.37 25.65
N PRO A 102 -6.21 -14.01 24.51
CA PRO A 102 -5.24 -12.93 24.45
C PRO A 102 -5.96 -11.58 24.44
N ARG A 103 -5.83 -10.83 25.55
CA ARG A 103 -6.09 -9.40 25.57
C ARG A 103 -5.04 -8.71 24.68
N TYR A 104 -5.49 -8.13 23.56
CA TYR A 104 -4.72 -7.11 22.86
C TYR A 104 -4.58 -5.89 23.76
N SER A 105 -3.43 -5.78 24.43
CA SER A 105 -3.03 -4.62 25.19
C SER A 105 -2.25 -3.68 24.28
N ASN A 106 -2.83 -2.51 24.03
CA ASN A 106 -2.16 -1.35 23.44
C ASN A 106 -0.82 -1.09 24.13
N TYR A 107 0.29 -1.24 23.40
CA TYR A 107 1.58 -0.65 23.77
C TYR A 107 1.68 0.73 23.13
N SER A 108 1.24 1.74 23.89
CA SER A 108 1.65 3.13 23.72
C SER A 108 2.69 3.44 24.79
N SER A 109 3.91 2.95 24.61
CA SER A 109 5.06 3.37 25.41
C SER A 109 5.76 4.51 24.69
N ARG A 110 5.38 5.75 25.02
CA ARG A 110 6.24 6.92 24.82
C ARG A 110 7.39 6.84 25.84
N PRO A 111 8.65 7.09 25.46
CA PRO A 111 9.72 7.26 26.44
C PRO A 111 9.51 8.57 27.19
N ALA A 112 9.53 8.48 28.52
CA ALA A 112 9.58 9.63 29.42
C ALA A 112 10.99 10.24 29.32
N TYR A 113 11.10 11.39 28.66
CA TYR A 113 12.26 12.25 28.83
C TYR A 113 12.21 12.86 30.22
N GLY A 114 13.21 12.52 31.05
CA GLY A 114 13.49 13.21 32.29
C GLY A 114 13.86 14.66 32.01
N SER A 115 13.19 15.58 32.69
CA SER A 115 13.56 16.99 32.74
C SER A 115 13.58 17.42 34.21
N ASP A 116 14.67 17.07 34.88
CA ASP A 116 15.15 17.85 36.02
C ASP A 116 15.92 19.05 35.43
N GLN A 117 15.23 20.17 35.28
CA GLN A 117 15.89 21.48 35.23
C GLN A 117 15.17 22.44 36.20
N PRO A 118 15.91 23.11 37.10
CA PRO A 118 15.32 24.09 37.99
C PRO A 118 14.88 25.33 37.21
N ARG A 119 13.60 25.67 37.33
CA ARG A 119 13.06 26.98 36.93
C ARG A 119 13.72 28.07 37.77
N GLN A 120 14.71 28.75 37.22
CA GLN A 120 15.06 30.11 37.64
C GLN A 120 14.25 31.11 36.82
N GLY A 121 13.73 32.11 37.53
CA GLY A 121 12.81 33.11 37.01
C GLY A 121 13.46 34.08 36.01
N GLY A 122 12.58 34.68 35.21
CA GLY A 122 12.91 35.76 34.29
C GLY A 122 11.62 36.30 33.70
N TYR A 123 10.90 37.11 34.49
CA TYR A 123 9.82 37.95 33.98
C TYR A 123 10.47 39.11 33.22
N SER A 124 10.48 39.03 31.89
CA SER A 124 10.76 40.18 31.03
C SER A 124 9.42 40.80 30.61
N ASN A 125 9.14 41.96 31.17
CA ASN A 125 8.05 42.85 30.74
C ASN A 125 8.35 43.35 29.32
N ASP A 126 7.54 42.93 28.35
CA ASP A 126 7.51 43.56 27.03
C ASP A 126 6.21 44.39 26.91
N PRO A 127 6.28 45.73 27.07
CA PRO A 127 5.10 46.59 27.11
C PRO A 127 4.51 46.96 25.74
N ASN A 128 4.96 46.36 24.63
CA ASN A 128 4.54 46.82 23.29
C ASN A 128 3.82 45.78 22.41
N ARG A 129 3.23 44.74 23.00
CA ARG A 129 2.41 43.78 22.24
C ARG A 129 0.98 44.31 22.07
N GLN A 130 0.82 45.30 21.20
CA GLN A 130 -0.49 45.82 20.81
C GLN A 130 -1.32 44.71 20.14
N SER A 131 -2.39 44.41 20.87
CA SER A 131 -3.52 43.55 20.53
C SER A 131 -4.18 43.99 19.22
N GLY A 132 -4.27 43.05 18.28
CA GLY A 132 -4.97 43.21 17.01
C GLY A 132 -5.65 41.92 16.59
N TYR A 133 -6.48 41.34 17.46
CA TYR A 133 -7.40 40.27 17.08
C TYR A 133 -8.77 40.88 16.77
N ALA A 134 -9.05 41.02 15.47
CA ALA A 134 -10.38 41.32 14.96
C ALA A 134 -11.32 40.12 15.18
N PRO A 135 -12.60 40.36 15.53
CA PRO A 135 -13.59 39.30 15.68
C PRO A 135 -14.05 38.81 14.30
N ARG A 136 -13.71 37.56 13.95
CA ARG A 136 -14.25 36.92 12.74
C ARG A 136 -15.66 36.41 13.04
N SER A 137 -16.61 37.26 12.64
CA SER A 137 -18.04 37.02 12.64
C SER A 137 -18.43 35.91 11.65
N GLY A 138 -19.40 35.08 12.05
CA GLY A 138 -20.38 34.44 11.15
C GLY A 138 -19.87 33.35 10.23
N GLY A 139 -19.91 32.10 10.70
CA GLY A 139 -19.84 30.93 9.84
C GLY A 139 -20.53 29.76 10.51
N ASP A 140 -21.79 29.53 10.12
CA ASP A 140 -22.68 28.46 10.57
C ASP A 140 -22.03 27.07 10.50
N TYR A 141 -21.42 26.64 11.61
CA TYR A 141 -21.20 25.23 11.87
C TYR A 141 -22.53 24.62 12.27
N GLN A 142 -23.28 24.16 11.25
CA GLN A 142 -24.36 23.22 11.46
C GLN A 142 -23.83 22.07 12.31
N GLN A 143 -24.39 22.01 13.51
CA GLN A 143 -24.07 21.10 14.59
C GLN A 143 -24.20 19.66 14.07
N ARG A 144 -23.08 19.02 13.79
CA ARG A 144 -23.04 17.59 13.56
C ARG A 144 -23.31 16.93 14.91
N PRO A 145 -24.41 16.19 15.12
CA PRO A 145 -24.69 15.56 16.40
C PRO A 145 -23.60 14.51 16.66
N SER A 146 -22.66 14.85 17.55
CA SER A 146 -21.67 13.92 18.05
C SER A 146 -22.32 12.98 19.05
N SER A 147 -23.07 12.00 18.54
CA SER A 147 -23.50 10.82 19.29
C SER A 147 -22.31 9.89 19.52
N ARG A 148 -21.28 10.41 20.20
CA ARG A 148 -20.26 9.56 20.83
C ARG A 148 -20.94 9.03 22.11
N PRO A 149 -21.21 7.72 22.22
CA PRO A 149 -21.85 7.17 23.39
C PRO A 149 -21.04 7.56 24.64
N PRO A 150 -21.70 7.94 25.74
CA PRO A 150 -21.03 8.32 26.97
C PRO A 150 -20.09 7.19 27.35
N SER A 151 -18.81 7.51 27.52
CA SER A 151 -17.80 6.59 28.03
C SER A 151 -18.31 6.10 29.38
N ARG A 152 -18.90 4.89 29.38
CA ARG A 152 -19.38 4.21 30.57
C ARG A 152 -18.29 4.33 31.63
N GLY A 153 -18.68 4.88 32.78
CA GLY A 153 -17.81 5.27 33.86
C GLY A 153 -16.69 4.26 34.05
N ARG A 154 -15.44 4.75 33.93
CA ARG A 154 -14.29 4.09 34.53
C ARG A 154 -14.57 4.05 36.04
N THR A 155 -15.24 2.99 36.47
CA THR A 155 -15.29 2.59 37.88
C THR A 155 -13.86 2.61 38.39
N ASP A 156 -13.63 3.36 39.44
CA ASP A 156 -12.36 3.53 40.13
C ASP A 156 -11.67 2.19 40.30
N ARG A 157 -10.74 1.90 39.38
CA ARG A 157 -10.00 0.66 39.40
C ARG A 157 -9.06 0.82 40.60
N PRO A 158 -9.18 -0.01 41.64
CA PRO A 158 -8.40 0.16 42.86
C PRO A 158 -6.92 0.20 42.51
N PRO A 159 -6.13 1.07 43.18
CA PRO A 159 -4.71 1.23 42.90
C PRO A 159 -4.03 -0.14 42.96
N LYS A 160 -3.39 -0.54 41.84
CA LYS A 160 -2.65 -1.80 41.78
C LYS A 160 -1.59 -1.75 42.89
N LYS A 161 -1.71 -2.64 43.88
CA LYS A 161 -0.73 -2.81 44.97
C LYS A 161 0.67 -2.88 44.36
N SER A 162 1.49 -1.90 44.71
CA SER A 162 2.87 -1.78 44.28
C SER A 162 3.70 -2.90 44.92
N GLY A 163 4.52 -3.56 44.11
CA GLY A 163 5.79 -4.08 44.60
C GLY A 163 5.78 -5.39 45.38
N GLY A 164 5.13 -6.43 44.85
CA GLY A 164 5.65 -7.78 45.13
C GLY A 164 7.08 -7.92 44.60
N PRO A 165 7.99 -8.63 45.28
CA PRO A 165 9.37 -8.82 44.81
C PRO A 165 9.33 -9.41 43.39
N LYS A 166 9.96 -8.70 42.44
CA LYS A 166 10.04 -9.14 41.04
C LYS A 166 10.70 -10.52 41.02
N ARG A 167 9.91 -11.56 40.77
CA ARG A 167 10.43 -12.92 40.59
C ARG A 167 11.52 -12.85 39.53
N ARG A 168 12.72 -13.30 39.88
CA ARG A 168 13.83 -13.40 38.93
C ARG A 168 13.34 -14.24 37.74
N PRO A 169 13.46 -13.76 36.50
CA PRO A 169 13.00 -14.49 35.34
C PRO A 169 13.73 -15.83 35.29
N GLN A 170 12.97 -16.92 35.37
CA GLN A 170 13.49 -18.27 35.24
C GLN A 170 14.05 -18.45 33.82
N VAL A 171 15.25 -19.01 33.73
CA VAL A 171 15.93 -19.32 32.47
C VAL A 171 15.24 -20.57 31.89
N SER A 172 14.27 -20.35 31.01
CA SER A 172 13.58 -21.44 30.32
C SER A 172 14.21 -21.68 28.95
N PRO A 173 14.33 -22.94 28.50
CA PRO A 173 14.82 -23.24 27.16
C PRO A 173 13.97 -22.53 26.09
N ALA A 174 14.58 -22.25 24.94
CA ALA A 174 13.90 -21.63 23.81
C ALA A 174 12.68 -22.46 23.38
N ARG A 175 11.61 -21.78 22.98
CA ARG A 175 10.41 -22.46 22.49
C ARG A 175 10.71 -23.07 21.12
N ALA A 176 10.17 -24.25 20.84
CA ALA A 176 10.30 -24.91 19.53
C ALA A 176 9.95 -23.98 18.36
N SER A 177 8.88 -23.18 18.50
CA SER A 177 8.46 -22.20 17.50
C SER A 177 9.50 -21.08 17.25
N GLN A 178 10.30 -20.71 18.25
CA GLN A 178 11.38 -19.72 18.07
C GLN A 178 12.53 -20.34 17.27
N ILE A 179 12.84 -21.62 17.53
CA ILE A 179 13.88 -22.36 16.82
C ILE A 179 13.48 -22.58 15.34
N GLU A 180 12.24 -22.95 15.07
CA GLU A 180 11.72 -23.07 13.70
C GLU A 180 11.77 -21.73 12.96
N HIS A 181 11.35 -20.64 13.59
CA HIS A 181 11.41 -19.32 12.98
C HIS A 181 12.86 -18.91 12.67
N LEU A 182 13.81 -19.16 13.58
CA LEU A 182 15.23 -18.95 13.29
C LEU A 182 15.69 -19.72 12.06
N LYS A 183 15.31 -21.02 11.93
CA LYS A 183 15.65 -21.82 10.74
C LYS A 183 15.09 -21.22 9.45
N THR A 184 13.85 -20.74 9.44
CA THR A 184 13.26 -20.08 8.27
C THR A 184 14.00 -18.78 7.90
N LEU A 185 14.44 -18.00 8.90
CA LEU A 185 15.21 -16.78 8.65
C LEU A 185 16.61 -17.08 8.11
N LEU A 186 17.25 -18.18 8.54
CA LEU A 186 18.54 -18.60 8.01
C LEU A 186 18.48 -18.93 6.52
N VAL A 187 17.46 -19.67 6.09
CA VAL A 187 17.25 -19.97 4.66
C VAL A 187 17.07 -18.69 3.86
N ARG A 188 16.31 -17.71 4.39
CA ARG A 188 16.10 -16.41 3.74
C ARG A 188 17.33 -15.51 3.71
N LEU A 189 18.22 -15.64 4.67
CA LEU A 189 19.49 -14.93 4.73
C LEU A 189 20.62 -15.66 3.99
N GLU A 190 20.36 -16.86 3.46
CA GLU A 190 21.36 -17.74 2.86
C GLU A 190 22.56 -17.99 3.80
N MET A 191 22.29 -18.01 5.10
CA MET A 191 23.32 -18.23 6.13
C MET A 191 23.38 -19.71 6.50
N SER A 192 24.60 -20.23 6.62
CA SER A 192 24.81 -21.61 7.08
C SER A 192 24.51 -21.76 8.58
N GLY A 193 24.19 -22.98 9.01
CA GLY A 193 24.00 -23.27 10.44
C GLY A 193 25.23 -22.95 11.30
N ASP A 194 26.44 -23.09 10.72
CA ASP A 194 27.71 -22.82 11.40
C ASP A 194 27.95 -21.33 11.63
N GLU A 195 27.55 -20.47 10.69
CA GLU A 195 27.58 -19.01 10.88
C GLU A 195 26.67 -18.57 12.01
N LEU A 196 25.48 -19.18 12.12
CA LEU A 196 24.61 -18.90 13.25
C LEU A 196 25.22 -19.38 14.57
N LEU A 197 25.88 -20.54 14.57
CA LEU A 197 26.57 -21.04 15.77
C LEU A 197 27.69 -20.08 16.20
N ARG A 198 28.41 -19.48 15.26
CA ARG A 198 29.39 -18.41 15.55
C ARG A 198 28.74 -17.16 16.14
N LEU A 199 27.59 -16.73 15.63
CA LEU A 199 26.84 -15.58 16.17
C LEU A 199 26.26 -15.84 17.56
N ALA A 200 25.72 -17.03 17.78
CA ALA A 200 25.05 -17.41 19.01
C ALA A 200 26.03 -17.88 20.10
N GLY A 201 27.22 -18.35 19.71
CA GLY A 201 28.20 -19.03 20.57
C GLY A 201 27.74 -20.41 21.07
N LYS A 202 26.56 -20.88 20.67
CA LYS A 202 25.91 -22.11 21.16
C LYS A 202 25.08 -22.76 20.05
N PRO A 203 24.88 -24.09 20.07
CA PRO A 203 23.96 -24.74 19.13
C PRO A 203 22.51 -24.31 19.41
N LEU A 204 21.69 -24.23 18.34
CA LEU A 204 20.29 -23.81 18.38
C LEU A 204 19.44 -24.55 19.44
N SER A 205 19.75 -25.81 19.72
CA SER A 205 19.05 -26.64 20.72
C SER A 205 19.31 -26.23 22.16
N MET A 206 20.41 -25.51 22.43
CA MET A 206 20.82 -25.10 23.77
C MET A 206 20.50 -23.62 24.07
N LEU A 207 19.81 -22.93 23.17
CA LEU A 207 19.46 -21.53 23.37
C LEU A 207 18.43 -21.36 24.47
N ASN A 208 18.65 -20.37 25.32
CA ASN A 208 17.63 -19.86 26.23
C ASN A 208 16.62 -19.01 25.46
N ARG A 209 15.39 -18.89 25.96
CA ARG A 209 14.34 -18.06 25.37
C ARG A 209 14.75 -16.60 25.13
N LYS A 210 15.56 -16.02 26.01
CA LYS A 210 16.08 -14.65 25.88
C LYS A 210 17.06 -14.55 24.70
N GLU A 211 18.03 -15.47 24.65
CA GLU A 211 19.04 -15.54 23.59
C GLU A 211 18.39 -15.77 22.22
N ALA A 212 17.42 -16.69 22.13
CA ALA A 212 16.67 -16.92 20.90
C ALA A 212 15.87 -15.70 20.43
N ALA A 213 15.32 -14.91 21.36
CA ALA A 213 14.60 -13.68 21.03
C ALA A 213 15.54 -12.56 20.54
N GLU A 214 16.72 -12.43 21.16
CA GLU A 214 17.77 -11.52 20.72
C GLU A 214 18.25 -11.88 19.31
N LEU A 215 18.57 -13.16 19.05
CA LEU A 215 18.96 -13.64 17.72
C LEU A 215 17.88 -13.42 16.66
N LEU A 216 16.60 -13.68 16.98
CA LEU A 216 15.49 -13.39 16.06
C LEU A 216 15.46 -11.91 15.66
N THR A 217 15.67 -11.02 16.62
CA THR A 217 15.71 -9.58 16.38
C THR A 217 16.89 -9.23 15.46
N THR A 218 18.08 -9.76 15.74
CA THR A 218 19.27 -9.56 14.91
C THR A 218 19.06 -10.05 13.46
N CYS A 219 18.56 -11.27 13.26
CA CYS A 219 18.29 -11.81 11.92
C CYS A 219 17.23 -10.99 11.17
N GLN A 220 16.20 -10.49 11.87
CA GLN A 220 15.19 -9.62 11.26
C GLN A 220 15.76 -8.27 10.83
N THR A 221 16.64 -7.68 11.65
CA THR A 221 17.36 -6.45 11.31
C THR A 221 18.23 -6.66 10.08
N MET A 222 19.03 -7.74 10.03
CA MET A 222 19.84 -8.07 8.85
C MET A 222 19.00 -8.27 7.58
N LEU A 223 17.82 -8.89 7.69
CA LEU A 223 16.89 -9.00 6.56
C LEU A 223 16.32 -7.65 6.13
N SER A 224 16.10 -6.72 7.05
CA SER A 224 15.63 -5.38 6.73
C SER A 224 16.72 -4.54 6.06
N GLU A 225 17.98 -4.73 6.44
CA GLU A 225 19.14 -4.06 5.84
C GLU A 225 19.48 -4.62 4.45
N ARG A 226 19.35 -5.93 4.24
CA ARG A 226 19.57 -6.56 2.93
C ARG A 226 18.46 -6.29 1.93
N LYS A 227 17.22 -6.08 2.40
CA LYS A 227 16.13 -5.74 1.49
C LYS A 227 16.43 -4.36 0.89
N PRO A 228 16.44 -4.21 -0.46
CA PRO A 228 16.66 -2.91 -1.07
C PRO A 228 15.64 -1.93 -0.50
N GLU A 229 16.11 -0.75 -0.07
CA GLU A 229 15.25 0.26 0.55
C GLU A 229 14.06 0.51 -0.38
N LYS A 230 12.88 0.08 0.06
CA LYS A 230 11.65 0.41 -0.67
C LYS A 230 11.59 1.94 -0.70
N PRO A 231 11.48 2.57 -1.88
CA PRO A 231 11.55 4.02 -2.00
C PRO A 231 10.48 4.66 -1.10
N LYS A 232 10.93 5.26 0.01
CA LYS A 232 10.08 5.92 0.99
C LYS A 232 9.34 7.06 0.29
N GLY A 233 8.00 7.04 0.30
CA GLY A 233 7.17 8.15 -0.18
C GLY A 233 6.21 7.82 -1.32
N LYS A 234 6.37 6.69 -2.01
CA LYS A 234 5.29 6.21 -2.89
C LYS A 234 4.23 5.57 -2.01
N ARG A 235 3.11 6.28 -1.83
CA ARG A 235 1.88 5.71 -1.24
C ARG A 235 1.68 4.34 -1.84
N GLN A 236 1.70 3.31 -0.99
CA GLN A 236 1.33 1.97 -1.37
C GLN A 236 -0.13 2.08 -1.80
N ARG A 237 -0.36 2.31 -3.10
CA ARG A 237 -1.67 2.05 -3.67
C ARG A 237 -1.98 0.61 -3.26
N PRO A 238 -3.21 0.28 -2.87
CA PRO A 238 -3.60 -1.12 -2.77
C PRO A 238 -3.36 -1.69 -4.16
N TYR A 239 -2.16 -2.24 -4.36
CA TYR A 239 -1.78 -2.91 -5.56
C TYR A 239 -2.75 -4.07 -5.62
N LEU A 240 -3.58 -4.08 -6.65
CA LEU A 240 -4.03 -5.35 -7.20
C LEU A 240 -2.73 -6.17 -7.29
N PRO A 241 -2.62 -7.31 -6.58
CA PRO A 241 -1.32 -7.89 -6.28
C PRO A 241 -0.55 -8.00 -7.58
N GLU A 242 0.69 -7.49 -7.62
CA GLU A 242 1.53 -7.39 -8.84
C GLU A 242 1.58 -8.73 -9.61
N SER A 243 1.25 -9.82 -8.92
CA SER A 243 0.97 -11.14 -9.47
C SER A 243 -0.08 -11.20 -10.58
N VAL A 244 -1.08 -10.30 -10.68
CA VAL A 244 -2.12 -10.42 -11.72
C VAL A 244 -1.55 -10.08 -13.09
N ASP A 245 -0.88 -8.93 -13.20
CA ASP A 245 -0.24 -8.50 -14.46
C ASP A 245 0.94 -9.42 -14.82
N GLU A 246 1.72 -9.86 -13.82
CA GLU A 246 2.82 -10.79 -14.04
C GLU A 246 2.33 -12.19 -14.46
N HIS A 247 1.27 -12.70 -13.83
CA HIS A 247 0.70 -13.99 -14.20
C HIS A 247 0.05 -13.95 -15.59
N GLU A 248 -0.64 -12.85 -15.93
CA GLU A 248 -1.17 -12.65 -17.27
C GLU A 248 -0.06 -12.60 -18.32
N LEU A 249 1.03 -11.85 -18.05
CA LEU A 249 2.19 -11.78 -18.92
C LEU A 249 2.77 -13.17 -19.17
N LEU A 250 3.07 -13.92 -18.11
CA LEU A 250 3.60 -15.29 -18.21
C LEU A 250 2.66 -16.23 -18.96
N TYR A 251 1.35 -16.13 -18.70
CA TYR A 251 0.33 -16.91 -19.36
C TYR A 251 0.28 -16.63 -20.87
N LEU A 252 0.19 -15.36 -21.27
CA LEU A 252 0.09 -14.97 -22.68
C LEU A 252 1.39 -15.25 -23.43
N THR A 253 2.56 -15.03 -22.80
CA THR A 253 3.85 -15.44 -23.37
C THR A 253 3.89 -16.93 -23.64
N LYS A 254 3.42 -17.77 -22.69
CA LYS A 254 3.36 -19.22 -22.89
C LYS A 254 2.43 -19.61 -24.05
N VAL A 255 1.22 -19.03 -24.09
CA VAL A 255 0.25 -19.29 -25.17
C VAL A 255 0.81 -18.88 -26.54
N GLN A 256 1.47 -17.73 -26.63
CA GLN A 256 2.10 -17.22 -27.86
C GLN A 256 3.26 -18.11 -28.33
N LEU A 257 4.17 -18.51 -27.43
CA LEU A 257 5.31 -19.39 -27.74
C LEU A 257 4.86 -20.78 -28.20
N GLU A 258 3.85 -21.35 -27.54
CA GLU A 258 3.29 -22.66 -27.90
C GLU A 258 2.38 -22.60 -29.14
N LYS A 259 2.12 -21.39 -29.69
CA LYS A 259 1.15 -21.13 -30.77
C LYS A 259 -0.20 -21.81 -30.52
N ARG A 260 -0.65 -21.80 -29.26
CA ARG A 260 -1.92 -22.43 -28.89
C ARG A 260 -3.10 -21.56 -29.32
N PRO A 261 -4.22 -22.18 -29.72
CA PRO A 261 -5.45 -21.43 -29.93
C PRO A 261 -5.87 -20.74 -28.62
N LEU A 262 -6.41 -19.55 -28.74
CA LEU A 262 -6.93 -18.73 -27.64
C LEU A 262 -8.39 -18.41 -27.94
N ASN A 263 -9.28 -18.74 -27.01
CA ASN A 263 -10.68 -18.35 -27.09
C ASN A 263 -10.84 -17.04 -26.31
N VAL A 264 -11.32 -15.99 -26.98
CA VAL A 264 -11.56 -14.67 -26.40
C VAL A 264 -13.06 -14.41 -26.40
N THR A 265 -13.64 -14.12 -25.23
CA THR A 265 -15.06 -13.76 -25.09
C THR A 265 -15.17 -12.28 -24.74
N LEU A 266 -15.92 -11.53 -25.54
CA LEU A 266 -16.14 -10.10 -25.38
C LEU A 266 -17.33 -9.82 -24.45
N PHE A 267 -17.43 -8.59 -23.92
CA PHE A 267 -18.55 -8.19 -23.05
C PHE A 267 -19.92 -8.20 -23.73
N ASN A 268 -19.98 -8.10 -25.07
CA ASN A 268 -21.21 -8.24 -25.83
C ASN A 268 -21.64 -9.71 -26.05
N GLY A 269 -20.85 -10.67 -25.56
CA GLY A 269 -21.09 -12.11 -25.74
C GLY A 269 -20.49 -12.69 -27.02
N GLU A 270 -19.90 -11.89 -27.90
CA GLU A 270 -19.21 -12.39 -29.09
C GLU A 270 -17.95 -13.18 -28.67
N THR A 271 -17.70 -14.28 -29.37
CA THR A 271 -16.54 -15.14 -29.14
C THR A 271 -15.66 -15.16 -30.37
N MET A 272 -14.36 -15.05 -30.15
CA MET A 272 -13.33 -15.11 -31.19
C MET A 272 -12.37 -16.24 -30.85
N GLN A 273 -11.97 -17.01 -31.84
CA GLN A 273 -10.99 -18.09 -31.69
C GLN A 273 -9.88 -17.90 -32.71
N GLY A 274 -8.64 -18.03 -32.28
CA GLY A 274 -7.48 -17.98 -33.17
C GLY A 274 -6.17 -18.13 -32.42
N THR A 275 -5.05 -17.98 -33.11
CA THR A 275 -3.71 -18.08 -32.51
C THR A 275 -3.27 -16.72 -32.02
N LEU A 276 -2.75 -16.64 -30.78
CA LEU A 276 -2.24 -15.38 -30.24
C LEU A 276 -0.93 -14.99 -30.97
N VAL A 277 -0.97 -13.90 -31.75
CA VAL A 277 0.18 -13.37 -32.50
C VAL A 277 0.97 -12.37 -31.67
N GLY A 278 0.28 -11.55 -30.87
CA GLY A 278 0.90 -10.52 -30.05
C GLY A 278 -0.01 -10.05 -28.93
N PHE A 279 0.60 -9.42 -27.92
CA PHE A 279 -0.15 -8.80 -26.84
C PHE A 279 0.59 -7.61 -26.25
N SER A 280 -0.16 -6.69 -25.66
CA SER A 280 0.32 -5.50 -24.96
C SER A 280 -0.45 -5.34 -23.64
N PRO A 281 -0.09 -4.35 -22.80
CA PRO A 281 -0.87 -4.06 -21.60
C PRO A 281 -2.35 -3.74 -21.87
N TYR A 282 -2.71 -3.31 -23.09
CA TYR A 282 -4.05 -2.83 -23.41
C TYR A 282 -4.79 -3.65 -24.48
N ALA A 283 -4.09 -4.48 -25.26
CA ALA A 283 -4.69 -5.19 -26.40
C ALA A 283 -4.09 -6.59 -26.61
N LEU A 284 -4.89 -7.48 -27.19
CA LEU A 284 -4.50 -8.80 -27.68
C LEU A 284 -4.67 -8.84 -29.21
N THR A 285 -3.72 -9.41 -29.93
CA THR A 285 -3.80 -9.61 -31.39
C THR A 285 -3.87 -11.11 -31.68
N VAL A 286 -4.98 -11.53 -32.27
CA VAL A 286 -5.29 -12.93 -32.55
C VAL A 286 -5.43 -13.11 -34.07
N ALA A 287 -4.72 -14.09 -34.64
CA ALA A 287 -4.90 -14.48 -36.04
C ALA A 287 -5.89 -15.64 -36.13
N ASP A 288 -6.87 -15.54 -37.01
CA ASP A 288 -7.81 -16.62 -37.29
C ASP A 288 -7.17 -17.75 -38.12
N GLY A 289 -7.99 -18.74 -38.51
CA GLY A 289 -7.54 -19.86 -39.34
C GLY A 289 -7.11 -19.47 -40.76
N ASP A 290 -7.58 -18.31 -41.25
CA ASP A 290 -7.24 -17.76 -42.56
C ASP A 290 -5.99 -16.86 -42.50
N GLY A 291 -5.43 -16.66 -41.30
CA GLY A 291 -4.27 -15.81 -41.06
C GLY A 291 -4.60 -14.32 -40.98
N GLN A 292 -5.88 -13.94 -40.97
CA GLN A 292 -6.30 -12.56 -40.78
C GLN A 292 -6.14 -12.18 -39.29
N GLU A 293 -5.37 -11.12 -39.04
CA GLU A 293 -5.11 -10.62 -37.70
C GLU A 293 -6.21 -9.69 -37.23
N THR A 294 -6.77 -9.97 -36.05
CA THR A 294 -7.71 -9.08 -35.37
C THR A 294 -7.14 -8.63 -34.03
N THR A 295 -7.11 -7.31 -33.80
CA THR A 295 -6.66 -6.72 -32.54
C THR A 295 -7.85 -6.31 -31.69
N VAL A 296 -7.91 -6.83 -30.46
CA VAL A 296 -8.99 -6.61 -29.51
C VAL A 296 -8.45 -5.87 -28.28
N GLN A 297 -9.14 -4.81 -27.86
CA GLN A 297 -8.81 -4.08 -26.62
C GLN A 297 -9.21 -4.91 -25.40
N LYS A 298 -8.31 -5.06 -24.41
CA LYS A 298 -8.59 -5.83 -23.18
C LYS A 298 -9.81 -5.32 -22.41
N LEU A 299 -10.13 -4.03 -22.53
CA LEU A 299 -11.35 -3.44 -21.94
C LEU A 299 -12.65 -3.96 -22.57
N ALA A 300 -12.60 -4.51 -23.79
CA ALA A 300 -13.74 -5.14 -24.45
C ALA A 300 -13.85 -6.65 -24.13
N ILE A 301 -12.84 -7.24 -23.49
CA ILE A 301 -12.75 -8.67 -23.21
C ILE A 301 -13.35 -8.95 -21.84
N ALA A 302 -14.34 -9.85 -21.80
CA ALA A 302 -14.89 -10.36 -20.55
C ALA A 302 -13.92 -11.38 -19.92
N TYR A 303 -13.45 -12.34 -20.71
CA TYR A 303 -12.41 -13.29 -20.33
C TYR A 303 -11.77 -13.93 -21.57
N TYR A 304 -10.61 -14.53 -21.41
CA TYR A 304 -9.95 -15.34 -22.44
C TYR A 304 -9.37 -16.61 -21.83
N GLN A 305 -9.37 -17.69 -22.59
CA GLN A 305 -8.87 -18.99 -22.15
C GLN A 305 -8.32 -19.77 -23.35
N ALA A 306 -7.09 -20.25 -23.23
CA ALA A 306 -6.57 -21.31 -24.09
C ALA A 306 -7.32 -22.60 -23.75
N PRO A 307 -7.92 -23.30 -24.72
CA PRO A 307 -8.59 -24.56 -24.46
C PRO A 307 -7.60 -25.51 -23.79
N ALA A 308 -8.08 -26.26 -22.80
CA ALA A 308 -7.26 -27.29 -22.17
C ALA A 308 -6.65 -28.13 -23.29
N SER A 309 -5.32 -28.24 -23.31
CA SER A 309 -4.65 -29.12 -24.25
C SER A 309 -5.28 -30.47 -24.01
N VAL A 310 -6.08 -30.96 -24.97
CA VAL A 310 -6.65 -32.30 -24.90
C VAL A 310 -5.41 -33.17 -24.94
N ALA A 311 -4.97 -33.64 -23.77
CA ALA A 311 -3.80 -34.47 -23.64
C ALA A 311 -4.02 -35.59 -24.65
N ALA A 312 -3.17 -35.61 -25.70
CA ALA A 312 -3.29 -36.61 -26.75
C ALA A 312 -3.45 -37.94 -26.03
N PRO A 313 -4.50 -38.73 -26.33
CA PRO A 313 -4.68 -40.01 -25.68
C PRO A 313 -3.34 -40.72 -25.84
N VAL A 314 -2.70 -41.01 -24.70
CA VAL A 314 -1.45 -41.76 -24.68
C VAL A 314 -1.86 -43.11 -25.24
N ASN A 315 -1.68 -43.29 -26.55
CA ASN A 315 -2.00 -44.52 -27.24
C ASN A 315 -1.19 -45.59 -26.51
N GLY A 316 -1.91 -46.38 -25.72
CA GLY A 316 -1.36 -47.42 -24.90
C GLY A 316 -0.49 -48.30 -25.78
N THR A 317 0.76 -48.42 -25.34
CA THR A 317 1.73 -49.43 -25.72
C THR A 317 1.05 -50.66 -26.32
N GLU A 318 1.26 -50.84 -27.63
CA GLU A 318 1.07 -52.12 -28.30
C GLU A 318 1.91 -53.15 -27.53
N GLU A 319 1.27 -53.93 -26.65
CA GLU A 319 1.87 -55.14 -26.11
C GLU A 319 2.18 -56.04 -27.29
N SER A 320 3.47 -56.16 -27.55
CA SER A 320 4.03 -56.95 -28.61
C SER A 320 3.90 -58.40 -28.16
N GLU A 321 2.92 -59.07 -28.75
CA GLU A 321 2.72 -60.52 -28.73
C GLU A 321 3.97 -61.17 -29.34
N ILE A 322 4.89 -61.63 -28.49
CA ILE A 322 6.00 -62.50 -28.89
C ILE A 322 5.50 -63.94 -28.72
N ALA A 323 5.23 -64.58 -29.85
CA ALA A 323 5.11 -66.03 -29.98
C ALA A 323 6.46 -66.66 -30.33
#